data_AF-A0A2G6MZ90-F1
#
_entry.id   AF-A0A2G6MZ90-F1
#
_cell.length_a   1.000
_cell.length_b   1.000
_cell.length_c   1.000
_cell.angle_alpha   90.00
_cell.angle_beta   90.00
_cell.angle_gamma   90.00
#
_symmetry.space_group_name_H-M   'P 1'
#
loop_
_entity.id
_entity.type
_entity.pdbx_description
1 polymer ?
#
loop_
_entity_poly.entity_id
_entity_poly.type
_entity_poly.pdbx_seq_one_letter_code
_entity_poly.pdbx_strand_id
1 'polypeptide(L)'
;KPQPVYSIASGLDYPGVGPEHSMLRDMGKVQYVSVDDKGCLDAFFELSRLEGIIPALESAHAVAHACHLASEKPRESILVNLSGRGDKDVDFVVENHGKDYGLDT
;
A
#
# COMPACT_ATOMS: atom_id res chain seq x y z
N LYS A 1 13.09 -21.23 -12.14
CA LYS A 1 13.49 -19.82 -11.91
C LYS A 1 12.34 -19.14 -11.19
N PRO A 2 12.57 -18.26 -10.20
CA PRO A 2 11.51 -17.41 -9.65
C PRO A 2 10.86 -16.63 -10.79
N GLN A 3 9.55 -16.41 -10.72
CA GLN A 3 8.88 -15.51 -11.65
C GLN A 3 9.32 -14.07 -11.37
N PRO A 4 9.45 -13.22 -12.41
CA PRO A 4 9.72 -11.80 -12.19
C PRO A 4 8.56 -11.20 -11.40
N VAL A 5 8.91 -10.47 -10.35
CA VAL A 5 7.99 -9.62 -9.59
C VAL A 5 8.25 -8.16 -9.96
N TYR A 6 7.22 -7.35 -9.81
CA TYR A 6 7.27 -5.91 -10.00
C TYR A 6 6.26 -5.27 -9.05
N SER A 7 6.69 -4.22 -8.37
CA SER A 7 5.83 -3.32 -7.61
C SER A 7 6.42 -1.92 -7.70
N ILE A 8 5.55 -0.90 -7.72
CA ILE A 8 5.98 0.48 -7.53
C ILE A 8 6.65 0.71 -6.16
N ALA A 9 6.29 -0.11 -5.16
CA ALA A 9 6.90 -0.08 -3.83
C ALA A 9 8.09 -1.04 -3.78
N SER A 10 9.31 -0.49 -3.78
CA SER A 10 10.54 -1.28 -3.79
C SER A 10 10.66 -2.27 -2.62
N GLY A 11 10.10 -1.95 -1.45
CA GLY A 11 10.08 -2.85 -0.29
C GLY A 11 9.12 -4.03 -0.41
N LEU A 12 8.21 -4.03 -1.38
CA LEU A 12 7.31 -5.15 -1.70
C LEU A 12 7.71 -5.89 -2.97
N ASP A 13 8.74 -5.45 -3.69
CA ASP A 13 9.29 -6.12 -4.87
C ASP A 13 10.15 -7.34 -4.48
N TYR A 14 9.52 -8.30 -3.80
CA TYR A 14 10.14 -9.50 -3.28
C TYR A 14 9.24 -10.73 -3.55
N PRO A 15 9.74 -11.79 -4.22
CA PRO A 15 8.89 -12.91 -4.66
C PRO A 15 8.52 -13.89 -3.55
N GLY A 16 8.97 -13.66 -2.32
CA GLY A 16 8.78 -14.55 -1.18
C GLY A 16 7.97 -13.91 -0.06
N VAL A 17 7.64 -14.72 0.94
CA VAL A 17 7.05 -14.27 2.20
C VAL A 17 7.65 -15.07 3.35
N GLY A 18 7.71 -14.50 4.55
CA GLY A 18 8.27 -15.19 5.71
C GLY A 18 7.56 -16.53 6.00
N PRO A 19 8.27 -17.53 6.54
CA PRO A 19 7.70 -18.86 6.80
C PRO A 19 6.58 -18.82 7.84
N GLU A 20 6.65 -17.94 8.83
CA GLU A 20 5.59 -17.76 9.83
C GLU A 20 4.29 -17.24 9.20
N HIS A 21 4.39 -16.29 8.27
CA HIS A 21 3.25 -15.79 7.50
C HIS A 21 2.61 -16.89 6.63
N SER A 22 3.44 -17.73 6.00
CA SER A 22 2.96 -18.90 5.24
C SER A 22 2.19 -19.88 6.12
N MET A 23 2.75 -20.20 7.29
CA MET A 23 2.09 -21.06 8.27
C MET A 23 0.77 -20.47 8.76
N LEU A 24 0.71 -19.17 9.09
CA LEU A 24 -0.50 -18.50 9.54
C LEU A 24 -1.60 -18.48 8.47
N ARG A 25 -1.22 -18.36 7.18
CA ARG A 25 -2.15 -18.51 6.05
C ARG A 25 -2.73 -19.92 6.02
N ASP A 26 -1.87 -20.93 6.09
CA ASP A 26 -2.26 -22.34 5.97
C ASP A 26 -3.14 -22.78 7.16
N MET A 27 -2.98 -22.16 8.32
CA MET A 27 -3.85 -22.32 9.49
C MET A 27 -5.19 -21.55 9.39
N GLY A 28 -5.40 -20.75 8.33
CA GLY A 28 -6.58 -19.89 8.17
C GLY A 28 -6.66 -18.74 9.16
N LYS A 29 -5.52 -18.32 9.76
CA LYS A 29 -5.47 -17.24 10.76
C LYS A 29 -5.30 -15.86 10.16
N VAL A 30 -4.73 -15.76 8.96
CA VAL A 30 -4.47 -14.49 8.27
C VAL A 30 -4.89 -14.64 6.80
N GLN A 31 -5.53 -13.60 6.27
CA GLN A 31 -5.83 -13.46 4.85
C GLN A 31 -4.79 -12.55 4.20
N TYR A 32 -4.28 -12.95 3.04
CA TYR A 32 -3.34 -12.17 2.24
C TYR A 32 -4.07 -11.70 1.00
N VAL A 33 -3.92 -10.42 0.70
CA VAL A 33 -4.55 -9.74 -0.42
C VAL A 33 -3.50 -8.95 -1.19
N SER A 34 -3.83 -8.58 -2.41
CA SER A 34 -2.99 -7.73 -3.25
C SER A 34 -3.69 -6.41 -3.51
N VAL A 35 -2.90 -5.34 -3.52
CA VAL A 35 -3.28 -4.02 -4.03
C VAL A 35 -2.37 -3.74 -5.22
N ASP A 36 -2.92 -3.18 -6.29
CA ASP A 36 -2.16 -2.79 -7.47
C ASP A 36 -1.53 -1.40 -7.31
N ASP A 37 -0.61 -1.04 -8.21
CA ASP A 37 0.10 0.24 -8.13
C ASP A 37 -0.86 1.44 -8.16
N LYS A 38 -1.98 1.34 -8.89
CA LYS A 38 -2.99 2.40 -8.91
C LYS A 38 -3.66 2.57 -7.55
N GLY A 39 -4.12 1.48 -6.92
CA GLY A 39 -4.73 1.53 -5.61
C GLY A 39 -3.76 2.05 -4.54
N CYS A 40 -2.49 1.69 -4.64
CA CYS A 40 -1.42 2.23 -3.82
C CYS A 40 -1.28 3.76 -3.98
N LEU A 41 -1.18 4.24 -5.22
CA LEU A 41 -1.02 5.67 -5.51
C LEU A 41 -2.27 6.47 -5.07
N ASP A 42 -3.47 5.96 -5.35
CA ASP A 42 -4.72 6.59 -4.91
C ASP A 42 -4.70 6.82 -3.38
N ALA A 43 -4.38 5.77 -2.61
CA ALA A 43 -4.29 5.85 -1.15
C ALA A 43 -3.15 6.75 -0.64
N PHE A 44 -2.00 6.76 -1.33
CA PHE A 44 -0.89 7.65 -1.03
C PHE A 44 -1.33 9.12 -1.12
N PHE A 45 -1.98 9.50 -2.22
CA PHE A 45 -2.44 10.87 -2.43
C PHE A 45 -3.61 11.23 -1.51
N GLU A 46 -4.57 10.33 -1.28
CA GLU A 46 -5.69 10.56 -0.37
C GLU A 46 -5.20 10.81 1.06
N LEU A 47 -4.37 9.92 1.62
CA LEU A 47 -3.87 10.07 2.99
C LEU A 47 -3.03 11.35 3.14
N SER A 48 -2.22 11.67 2.14
CA SER A 48 -1.42 12.91 2.13
C SER A 48 -2.30 14.16 2.12
N ARG A 49 -3.39 14.16 1.36
CA ARG A 49 -4.27 15.35 1.21
C ARG A 49 -5.23 15.54 2.36
N LEU A 50 -5.80 14.44 2.85
CA LEU A 50 -6.84 14.48 3.87
C LEU A 50 -6.25 14.62 5.27
N GLU A 51 -5.14 13.93 5.54
CA GLU A 51 -4.57 13.84 6.90
C GLU A 51 -3.19 14.50 7.01
N GLY A 52 -2.59 14.97 5.92
CA GLY A 52 -1.26 15.57 5.93
C GLY A 52 -0.13 14.58 6.22
N ILE A 53 -0.40 13.28 6.07
CA ILE A 53 0.56 12.20 6.31
C ILE A 53 1.04 11.67 4.96
N ILE A 54 2.33 11.77 4.68
CA ILE A 54 2.94 11.19 3.47
C ILE A 54 3.40 9.76 3.80
N PRO A 55 2.65 8.71 3.41
CA PRO A 55 3.02 7.33 3.73
C PRO A 55 4.13 6.83 2.81
N ALA A 56 4.93 5.87 3.28
CA ALA A 56 5.72 5.04 2.36
C ALA A 56 4.77 4.29 1.40
N LEU A 57 5.20 3.99 0.18
CA LEU A 57 4.37 3.27 -0.80
C LEU A 57 3.95 1.88 -0.27
N GLU A 58 4.79 1.22 0.51
CA GLU A 58 4.46 -0.05 1.19
C GLU A 58 3.30 0.14 2.18
N SER A 59 3.30 1.23 2.93
CA SER A 59 2.20 1.57 3.86
C SER A 59 0.92 1.95 3.11
N ALA A 60 1.03 2.61 1.96
CA ALA A 60 -0.10 3.00 1.14
C ALA A 60 -0.89 1.79 0.60
N HIS A 61 -0.23 0.65 0.31
CA HIS A 61 -0.91 -0.60 -0.01
C HIS A 61 -1.86 -1.05 1.12
N ALA A 62 -1.42 -0.96 2.38
CA ALA A 62 -2.25 -1.33 3.53
C ALA A 62 -3.43 -0.36 3.71
N VAL A 63 -3.20 0.94 3.51
CA VAL A 63 -4.25 1.97 3.58
C VAL A 63 -5.29 1.78 2.48
N ALA A 64 -4.86 1.51 1.24
CA ALA A 64 -5.75 1.23 0.13
C ALA A 64 -6.70 0.06 0.44
N HIS A 65 -6.16 -1.04 0.97
CA HIS A 65 -6.99 -2.17 1.35
C HIS A 65 -7.92 -1.85 2.53
N ALA A 66 -7.45 -1.07 3.51
CA ALA A 66 -8.27 -0.62 4.63
C ALA A 66 -9.48 0.22 4.17
N CYS A 67 -9.29 1.13 3.21
CA CYS A 67 -10.37 1.92 2.61
C CYS A 67 -11.40 1.02 1.92
N HIS A 68 -10.93 0.02 1.16
CA HIS A 68 -11.82 -0.97 0.55
C HIS A 68 -12.62 -1.75 1.61
N LEU A 69 -11.97 -2.29 2.65
CA LEU A 69 -12.65 -3.00 3.73
C LEU A 69 -13.66 -2.13 4.48
N ALA A 70 -13.32 -0.86 4.72
CA ALA A 70 -14.21 0.09 5.39
C ALA A 70 -15.51 0.34 4.60
N SER A 71 -15.44 0.28 3.25
CA SER A 71 -16.62 0.42 2.39
C SER A 71 -17.56 -0.78 2.48
N GLU A 72 -17.03 -1.98 2.74
CA GLU A 72 -17.81 -3.22 2.87
C GLU A 72 -18.35 -3.43 4.29
N LYS A 73 -17.65 -2.91 5.30
CA LYS A 73 -17.95 -3.13 6.73
C LYS A 73 -18.18 -1.80 7.46
N PRO A 74 -19.30 -1.11 7.17
CA PRO A 74 -19.61 0.14 7.83
C PRO A 74 -19.73 -0.07 9.34
N ARG A 75 -19.15 0.86 10.13
CA ARG A 75 -19.19 0.89 11.61
C ARG A 75 -18.27 -0.10 12.32
N GLU A 76 -17.33 -0.72 11.62
CA GLU A 76 -16.21 -1.46 12.23
C GLU A 76 -14.95 -0.59 12.32
N SER A 77 -14.09 -0.86 13.30
CA SER A 77 -12.79 -0.19 13.43
C SER A 77 -11.69 -1.03 12.77
N ILE A 78 -10.85 -0.39 11.96
CA ILE A 78 -9.70 -1.02 11.31
C ILE A 78 -8.41 -0.43 11.89
N LEU A 79 -7.53 -1.29 12.39
CA LEU A 79 -6.18 -0.89 12.80
C LEU A 79 -5.22 -1.14 11.64
N VAL A 80 -4.56 -0.08 11.18
CA VAL A 80 -3.59 -0.13 10.08
C VAL A 80 -2.19 0.10 10.60
N ASN A 81 -1.24 -0.76 10.22
CA ASN A 81 0.17 -0.53 10.49
C ASN A 81 0.75 0.42 9.43
N LEU A 82 1.00 1.67 9.81
CA LEU A 82 1.66 2.65 8.95
C LEU A 82 3.18 2.51 9.08
N SER A 83 3.72 1.49 8.40
CA SER A 83 5.08 0.97 8.60
C SER A 83 6.22 1.96 8.37
N GLY A 84 5.97 3.04 7.61
CA GLY A 84 7.00 4.01 7.25
C GLY A 84 6.43 5.27 6.61
N ARG A 85 7.28 6.30 6.57
CA ARG A 85 7.05 7.62 5.96
C ARG A 85 7.60 7.67 4.53
N GLY A 86 6.96 8.45 3.66
CA GLY A 86 7.23 8.49 2.21
C GLY A 86 8.27 9.50 1.76
N ASP A 87 9.11 10.06 2.66
CA ASP A 87 10.11 11.09 2.30
C ASP A 87 11.05 10.65 1.16
N LYS A 88 11.31 9.34 1.03
CA LYS A 88 12.19 8.79 -0.01
C LYS A 88 11.50 8.60 -1.36
N ASP A 89 10.18 8.46 -1.35
CA ASP A 89 9.39 8.07 -2.51
C ASP A 89 8.69 9.28 -3.14
N VAL A 90 8.55 10.38 -2.40
CA VAL A 90 7.75 11.54 -2.80
C VAL A 90 8.20 12.15 -4.12
N ASP A 91 9.51 12.35 -4.33
CA ASP A 91 10.02 12.96 -5.56
C ASP A 91 9.68 12.08 -6.77
N PHE A 92 9.94 10.77 -6.65
CA PHE A 92 9.60 9.80 -7.70
C PHE A 92 8.10 9.79 -8.01
N VAL A 93 7.25 9.73 -6.99
CA VAL A 93 5.79 9.70 -7.16
C VAL A 93 5.29 10.99 -7.81
N VAL A 94 5.78 12.15 -7.37
CA VAL A 94 5.36 13.45 -7.88
C VAL A 94 5.82 13.65 -9.33
N GLU A 95 7.05 13.28 -9.67
CA GLU A 95 7.59 13.41 -11.02
C GLU A 95 6.90 12.48 -12.02
N ASN A 96 6.59 11.24 -11.63
CA ASN A 96 6.08 10.22 -12.56
C ASN A 96 4.55 10.12 -12.58
N HIS A 97 3.88 10.46 -11.48
CA HIS A 97 2.43 10.28 -11.31
C HIS A 97 1.70 11.54 -10.85
N GLY A 98 2.39 12.59 -10.40
CA GLY A 98 1.76 13.78 -9.81
C GLY A 98 0.70 14.43 -10.71
N LYS A 99 0.92 14.45 -12.03
CA LYS A 99 -0.01 15.02 -13.01
C LYS A 99 -1.37 14.32 -13.03
N ASP A 100 -1.38 12.99 -12.91
CA ASP A 100 -2.62 12.20 -12.89
C ASP A 100 -3.47 12.50 -11.66
N TYR A 101 -2.83 13.00 -10.60
CA TYR A 101 -3.47 13.40 -9.36
C TYR A 101 -3.69 14.91 -9.26
N GLY A 102 -3.39 15.70 -10.30
CA GLY A 102 -3.63 17.15 -10.33
C GLY A 102 -2.56 17.99 -9.63
N LEU A 103 -1.33 17.48 -9.55
CA LEU A 103 -0.16 18.31 -9.27
C LEU A 103 0.38 18.88 -10.58
N ASP A 104 0.39 20.21 -10.69
CA ASP A 104 1.08 20.91 -11.77
C ASP A 104 2.59 20.92 -11.46
N THR A 105 3.30 19.91 -11.98
CA THR A 105 4.76 19.81 -11.97
C THR A 105 5.39 20.21 -13.31
#